data_AF-I4VY33-F1
#
_entry.id   AF-I4VY33-F1
#
_cell.length_a   1.000
_cell.length_b   1.000
_cell.length_c   1.000
_cell.angle_alpha   90.00
_cell.angle_beta   90.00
_cell.angle_gamma   90.00
#
_symmetry.space_group_name_H-M   'P 1'
#
loop_
_entity.id
_entity.type
_entity.pdbx_description
1 polymer ?
#
loop_
_entity_poly.entity_id
_entity_poly.type
_entity_poly.pdbx_seq_one_letter_code
_entity_poly.pdbx_strand_id
1 'polypeptide(L)' 'MIDQSIPKGITQQLQDQRTVMWEQMHNEIAAMSTHGVNEIVPRAGHLINYDRPEIVIDAIRQTLAIAAEQAAPGSIAVPK' A
#
# COMPACT_ATOMS: atom_id res chain seq x y z
N MET A 1 -8.38 -24.28 3.70
CA MET A 1 -8.69 -23.23 4.67
C MET A 1 -7.58 -23.22 5.71
N ILE A 2 -6.71 -22.21 5.70
CA ILE A 2 -5.73 -22.05 6.79
C ILE A 2 -6.43 -21.19 7.85
N ASP A 3 -6.70 -21.80 9.00
CA ASP A 3 -7.23 -21.12 10.18
C ASP A 3 -6.15 -20.14 10.69
N GLN A 4 -6.32 -18.85 10.39
CA GLN A 4 -5.54 -17.78 11.02
C GLN A 4 -6.07 -17.47 12.43
N SER A 5 -6.35 -18.51 13.23
CA SER A 5 -6.73 -18.32 14.63
C SER A 5 -5.63 -17.52 15.31
N ILE A 6 -5.95 -16.29 15.69
CA ILE A 6 -5.14 -15.43 16.55
C ILE A 6 -4.60 -16.32 17.68
N PRO A 7 -3.29 -16.34 17.96
CA PRO A 7 -2.75 -17.09 19.08
C PRO A 7 -3.57 -16.75 20.33
N LYS A 8 -4.15 -17.75 20.99
CA LYS A 8 -4.88 -17.55 22.26
C LYS A 8 -3.91 -16.86 23.23
N GLY A 9 -4.05 -15.53 23.37
CA GLY A 9 -3.13 -14.69 24.15
C GLY A 9 -3.00 -13.24 23.70
N ILE A 10 -3.35 -12.87 22.46
CA ILE A 10 -3.33 -11.46 22.02
C ILE A 10 -4.70 -10.82 22.27
N THR A 11 -4.75 -9.74 23.03
CA THR A 11 -5.97 -8.95 23.25
C THR A 11 -6.35 -8.18 21.99
N GLN A 12 -7.64 -7.87 21.80
CA GLN A 12 -8.08 -7.03 20.67
C GLN A 12 -7.34 -5.69 20.63
N GLN A 13 -7.16 -5.06 21.80
CA GLN A 13 -6.40 -3.82 21.94
C GLN A 13 -4.96 -3.95 21.38
N LEU A 14 -4.29 -5.08 21.62
CA LEU A 14 -2.94 -5.29 21.10
C LEU A 14 -2.95 -5.49 19.57
N GLN A 15 -3.99 -6.11 19.00
CA GLN A 15 -4.14 -6.19 17.54
C GLN A 15 -4.39 -4.82 16.91
N ASP A 16 -5.22 -4.00 17.53
CA ASP A 16 -5.52 -2.66 17.04
C ASP A 16 -4.25 -1.78 17.09
N GLN A 17 -3.48 -1.86 18.17
CA GLN A 17 -2.19 -1.17 18.29
C GLN A 17 -1.19 -1.61 17.21
N ARG A 18 -1.12 -2.92 16.92
CA ARG A 18 -0.28 -3.44 15.84
C ARG A 18 -0.73 -2.93 14.47
N THR A 19 -2.04 -2.88 14.24
CA THR A 19 -2.62 -2.38 12.97
C THR A 19 -2.27 -0.92 12.77
N VAL A 20 -2.47 -0.07 13.79
CA VAL A 20 -2.11 1.35 13.72
C VAL A 20 -0.61 1.54 13.44
N MET A 21 0.26 0.79 14.13
CA MET A 21 1.71 0.86 13.90
C MET A 21 2.08 0.41 12.49
N TRP A 22 1.46 -0.67 12.00
CA TRP A 22 1.67 -1.19 10.66
C TRP A 22 1.28 -0.16 9.60
N GLU A 23 0.09 0.43 9.70
CA GLU A 23 -0.39 1.46 8.78
C GLU A 23 0.52 2.70 8.79
N GLN A 24 1.00 3.11 9.97
CA GLN A 24 1.93 4.23 10.10
C GLN A 24 3.26 3.99 9.39
N MET A 25 3.88 2.82 9.57
CA MET A 25 5.12 2.48 8.86
C MET A 25 4.93 2.44 7.34
N HIS A 26 3.78 1.97 6.86
CA HIS A 26 3.46 1.98 5.44
C HIS A 26 3.24 3.40 4.90
N ASN A 27 2.62 4.29 5.69
CA ASN A 27 2.52 5.72 5.35
C ASN A 27 3.90 6.36 5.23
N GLU A 28 4.83 6.04 6.13
CA GLU A 28 6.21 6.55 6.08
C GLU A 28 6.94 6.11 4.81
N ILE A 29 6.78 4.85 4.38
CA ILE A 29 7.32 4.37 3.11
C ILE A 29 6.70 5.11 1.91
N ALA A 30 5.38 5.27 1.89
CA ALA A 30 4.69 5.99 0.82
C ALA A 30 5.17 7.45 0.71
N ALA A 31 5.41 8.11 1.83
CA ALA A 31 5.90 9.50 1.88
C ALA A 31 7.32 9.70 1.34
N MET A 32 8.11 8.63 1.13
CA MET A 32 9.45 8.74 0.52
C MET A 32 9.40 9.10 -0.97
N SER A 33 8.22 9.04 -1.60
CA SER A 33 7.99 9.47 -2.98
C SER A 33 6.86 10.49 -3.04
N THR A 34 7.01 11.54 -3.86
CA THR A 34 5.93 12.51 -4.11
C THR A 34 4.71 11.89 -4.79
N HIS A 35 4.85 10.67 -5.31
CA HIS A 35 3.80 9.89 -5.96
C HIS A 35 3.39 8.65 -5.14
N GLY A 36 4.01 8.41 -3.98
CA GLY A 36 3.70 7.23 -3.16
C GLY A 36 2.37 7.38 -2.45
N VAL A 37 1.60 6.30 -2.40
CA VAL A 37 0.30 6.22 -1.72
C VAL A 37 0.24 4.92 -0.92
N ASN A 38 -0.32 4.99 0.29
CA ASN A 38 -0.72 3.80 1.05
C ASN A 38 -2.25 3.69 1.00
N GLU A 39 -2.77 2.57 0.51
CA GLU A 39 -4.21 2.31 0.39
C GLU A 39 -4.59 1.08 1.22
N ILE A 40 -5.46 1.28 2.21
CA ILE A 40 -6.04 0.19 3.00
C ILE A 40 -7.24 -0.37 2.26
N VAL A 41 -7.12 -1.61 1.78
CA VAL A 41 -8.13 -2.25 0.95
C VAL A 41 -9.01 -3.18 1.81
N PRO A 42 -10.29 -2.84 2.04
CA PRO A 42 -11.16 -3.70 2.82
C PRO A 42 -11.40 -5.04 2.13
N ARG A 43 -11.52 -6.10 2.93
CA ARG A 43 -11.78 -7.47 2.47
C ARG A 43 -10.67 -8.05 1.58
N ALA A 44 -9.45 -7.56 1.71
CA ALA A 44 -8.26 -8.22 1.21
C ALA A 44 -7.50 -8.83 2.40
N GLY A 45 -7.11 -10.09 2.27
CA GLY A 45 -6.21 -10.76 3.20
C GLY A 45 -4.75 -10.56 2.80
N HIS A 46 -3.90 -11.53 3.16
CA HIS A 46 -2.47 -11.47 2.87
C HIS A 46 -2.15 -11.44 1.36
N LEU A 47 -3.03 -11.99 0.52
CA LEU A 47 -2.83 -12.10 -0.92
C LEU A 47 -3.85 -11.25 -1.68
N ILE A 48 -3.67 -9.92 -1.63
CA ILE A 48 -4.55 -8.94 -2.28
C ILE A 48 -4.78 -9.21 -3.77
N ASN A 49 -3.80 -9.75 -4.49
CA ASN A 49 -3.92 -10.05 -5.92
C ASN A 49 -4.91 -11.18 -6.23
N TYR A 50 -5.28 -12.01 -5.25
CA TYR A 50 -6.35 -13.00 -5.39
C TYR A 50 -7.70 -12.43 -4.93
N ASP A 51 -7.72 -11.66 -3.83
CA ASP A 51 -8.96 -11.17 -3.23
C ASP A 51 -9.55 -9.98 -4.00
N ARG A 52 -8.69 -9.04 -4.41
CA ARG A 52 -9.03 -7.75 -5.03
C ARG A 52 -8.12 -7.44 -6.24
N PRO A 53 -8.03 -8.34 -7.23
CA PRO A 53 -7.13 -8.17 -8.39
C PRO A 53 -7.36 -6.86 -9.14
N GLU A 54 -8.59 -6.34 -9.17
CA GLU A 54 -8.95 -5.09 -9.82
C GLU A 54 -8.18 -3.89 -9.26
N ILE A 55 -8.02 -3.81 -7.93
CA ILE A 55 -7.30 -2.71 -7.28
C ILE A 55 -5.80 -2.77 -7.60
N VAL A 56 -5.22 -3.98 -7.61
CA VAL A 56 -3.81 -4.17 -7.98
C VAL A 56 -3.55 -3.72 -9.41
N ILE A 57 -4.44 -4.07 -10.35
CA ILE A 57 -4.34 -3.66 -11.75
C ILE A 57 -4.39 -2.14 -11.87
N ASP A 58 -5.30 -1.48 -11.15
CA ASP A 58 -5.45 -0.02 -11.22
C ASP A 58 -4.24 0.70 -10.62
N ALA A 59 -3.69 0.23 -9.50
CA ALA A 59 -2.45 0.76 -8.91
C ALA A 59 -1.24 0.64 -9.86
N ILE A 60 -1.12 -0.48 -10.58
CA ILE A 60 -0.08 -0.67 -11.60
C ILE A 60 -0.26 0.34 -12.75
N ARG A 61 -1.49 0.47 -13.26
CA ARG A 61 -1.80 1.42 -14.35
C ARG A 61 -1.50 2.87 -13.96
N GLN A 62 -1.84 3.26 -12.73
CA GLN A 62 -1.53 4.59 -12.19
C GLN A 62 -0.02 4.82 -12.16
N THR A 63 0.75 3.85 -11.66
CA THR A 63 2.21 3.93 -11.60
C THR A 63 2.83 4.10 -13.00
N LEU A 64 2.35 3.33 -13.98
CA LEU A 64 2.80 3.42 -15.37
C LEU A 64 2.47 4.79 -15.99
N ALA A 65 1.28 5.34 -15.70
CA ALA A 65 0.89 6.67 -16.18
C ALA A 65 1.80 7.76 -15.61
N ILE A 66 2.12 7.72 -14.31
CA ILE A 66 3.04 8.65 -13.66
C ILE A 66 4.44 8.56 -14.27
N ALA A 67 4.96 7.34 -14.47
CA ALA A 67 6.26 7.14 -15.08
C ALA A 67 6.31 7.68 -16.54
N ALA A 68 5.23 7.49 -17.30
CA ALA A 68 5.13 8.01 -18.66
C ALA A 68 5.12 9.55 -18.69
N GLU A 69 4.42 10.20 -17.74
CA GLU A 69 4.42 11.66 -17.59
C GLU A 69 5.81 12.20 -17.23
N GLN A 70 6.53 11.54 -16.34
CA GLN A 70 7.90 11.90 -15.97
C GLN A 70 8.90 11.75 -17.13
N ALA A 71 8.68 10.78 -18.01
CA ALA A 71 9.54 10.54 -19.17
C ALA A 71 9.29 11.52 -20.33
N ALA A 72 8.23 12.33 -20.29
CA ALA A 72 7.91 13.26 -21.36
C ALA A 72 8.97 14.39 -21.47
N PRO A 73 9.44 14.71 -22.70
CA PRO A 73 10.47 15.73 -22.90
C PRO A 73 9.96 17.12 -22.45
N GLY A 74 10.55 17.63 -21.37
CA GLY A 74 10.18 18.89 -20.71
C GLY A 74 10.04 18.81 -19.18
N SER A 75 9.99 17.59 -18.61
CA SER A 75 9.71 17.35 -17.18
C SER A 75 10.96 17.29 -16.27
N ILE A 76 12.18 17.40 -16.82
CA ILE A 76 13.40 17.39 -15.97
C ILE A 76 13.53 18.73 -15.24
N ALA A 77 12.94 18.81 -14.05
CA ALA A 77 13.20 19.87 -13.09
C ALA A 77 14.69 19.84 -12.73
N VAL A 78 15.40 20.92 -13.06
CA VAL A 78 16.76 21.17 -12.59
C VAL A 78 16.69 21.41 -11.08
N PRO A 79 17.32 20.58 -10.23
CA PRO A 79 17.36 20.85 -8.80
C PRO A 79 18.20 22.11 -8.51
N LYS A 80 17.71 22.95 -7.59
CA LYS A 80 18.36 24.16 -7.11
C LYS A 80 19.26 23.86 -5.92
#